data_AF-A0A7C5J9Z7-F1
#
_entry.id   AF-A0A7C5J9Z7-F1
#
_cell.length_a   1.000
_cell.length_b   1.000
_cell.length_c   1.000
_cell.angle_alpha   90.00
_cell.angle_beta   90.00
_cell.angle_gamma   90.00
#
_symmetry.space_group_name_H-M   'P 1'
#
loop_
_entity.id
_entity.type
_entity.pdbx_description
1 polymer ?
#
loop_
_entity_poly.entity_id
_entity_poly.type
_entity_poly.pdbx_seq_one_letter_code
_entity_poly.pdbx_strand_id
1 'polypeptide(L)'
;MVSFEKIKSDGNLREIIKAAFDADFPVDGGWGYDKASATIIEHSDLPMTQVEHTIASMRTHLEMNMTLDEDLRYGGINLNEVKREAVQDSAHKYHKVTYEITAIKEKEYNAFVDEYKEGYGKSGFDLSEYFARRKAATLHRKESYWFELEGDAANA
;
A
#
# COMPACT_ATOMS: atom_id res chain seq x y z
N MET A 1 3.33 -12.58 -13.56
CA MET A 1 3.26 -11.42 -12.65
C MET A 1 1.82 -11.34 -12.17
N VAL A 2 1.58 -11.31 -10.85
CA VAL A 2 0.21 -11.22 -10.32
C VAL A 2 -0.29 -9.80 -10.54
N SER A 3 -1.50 -9.65 -11.08
CA SER A 3 -2.16 -8.37 -11.28
C SER A 3 -3.43 -8.35 -10.44
N PHE A 4 -3.77 -7.18 -9.92
CA PHE A 4 -4.96 -6.95 -9.11
C PHE A 4 -5.85 -5.94 -9.82
N GLU A 5 -7.16 -6.08 -9.66
CA GLU A 5 -8.09 -5.14 -10.25
C GLU A 5 -7.90 -3.76 -9.65
N LYS A 6 -7.93 -2.74 -10.51
CA LYS A 6 -7.91 -1.35 -10.05
C LYS A 6 -9.20 -1.06 -9.29
N ILE A 7 -9.06 -0.38 -8.16
CA ILE A 7 -10.20 0.12 -7.40
C ILE A 7 -10.93 1.15 -8.28
N LYS A 8 -12.23 0.95 -8.46
CA LYS A 8 -13.07 1.91 -9.16
C LYS A 8 -13.18 3.15 -8.29
N SER A 9 -12.73 4.30 -8.77
CA SER A 9 -13.00 5.60 -8.15
C SER A 9 -14.18 6.23 -8.87
N ASP A 10 -15.26 6.49 -8.15
CA ASP A 10 -16.41 7.27 -8.60
C ASP A 10 -16.37 8.72 -8.09
N GLY A 11 -15.23 9.16 -7.56
CA GLY A 11 -15.02 10.52 -7.06
C GLY A 11 -15.13 10.67 -5.54
N ASN A 12 -15.19 9.57 -4.78
CA ASN A 12 -15.34 9.62 -3.32
C ASN A 12 -14.18 8.97 -2.55
N LEU A 13 -12.93 9.22 -2.95
CA LEU A 13 -11.73 8.60 -2.35
C LEU A 13 -11.71 8.72 -0.82
N ARG A 14 -11.96 9.93 -0.31
CA ARG A 14 -12.03 10.19 1.13
C ARG A 14 -13.08 9.36 1.85
N GLU A 15 -14.27 9.24 1.27
CA GLU A 15 -15.35 8.44 1.86
C GLU A 15 -15.02 6.95 1.86
N ILE A 16 -14.38 6.45 0.79
CA ILE A 16 -13.93 5.06 0.72
C ILE A 16 -12.89 4.78 1.81
N ILE A 17 -11.90 5.66 1.97
CA ILE A 17 -10.89 5.51 3.02
C ILE A 17 -11.53 5.54 4.41
N LYS A 18 -12.45 6.48 4.64
CA LYS A 18 -13.18 6.59 5.91
C LYS A 18 -14.02 5.35 6.21
N ALA A 19 -14.75 4.84 5.22
CA ALA A 19 -15.58 3.65 5.39
C ALA A 19 -14.76 2.36 5.60
N ALA A 20 -13.63 2.22 4.90
CA ALA A 20 -12.81 1.01 4.95
C ALA A 20 -11.84 0.97 6.14
N PHE A 21 -11.32 2.14 6.56
CA PHE A 21 -10.22 2.22 7.53
C PHE A 21 -10.52 3.10 8.75
N ASP A 22 -11.72 3.68 8.85
CA ASP A 22 -12.11 4.63 9.90
C ASP A 22 -11.11 5.81 10.03
N ALA A 23 -10.55 6.22 8.90
CA ALA A 23 -9.54 7.27 8.82
C ALA A 23 -10.04 8.41 7.93
N ASP A 24 -9.89 9.64 8.41
CA ASP A 24 -10.36 10.83 7.72
C ASP A 24 -9.15 11.62 7.20
N PHE A 25 -8.72 11.29 5.97
CA PHE A 25 -7.67 12.01 5.28
C PHE A 25 -8.27 13.09 4.37
N PRO A 26 -7.74 14.32 4.37
CA PRO A 26 -8.12 15.38 3.44
C PRO A 26 -7.51 15.12 2.06
N VAL A 27 -8.11 14.17 1.34
CA VAL A 27 -7.66 13.71 0.02
C VAL A 27 -8.78 13.74 -0.98
N ASP A 28 -8.42 13.97 -2.24
CA ASP A 28 -9.33 13.96 -3.39
C ASP A 28 -8.66 13.25 -4.59
N GLY A 29 -9.30 13.30 -5.76
CA GLY A 29 -8.82 12.75 -7.01
C GLY A 29 -9.02 11.24 -7.09
N GLY A 30 -7.96 10.54 -7.48
CA GLY A 30 -7.98 9.10 -7.73
C GLY A 30 -7.02 8.31 -6.84
N TRP A 31 -6.92 7.02 -7.14
CA TRP A 31 -6.08 6.05 -6.42
C TRP A 31 -4.60 6.06 -6.85
N GLY A 32 -4.18 7.04 -7.65
CA GLY A 32 -2.79 7.25 -8.05
C GLY A 32 -2.23 6.19 -9.00
N TYR A 33 -3.07 5.59 -9.86
CA TYR A 33 -2.59 4.59 -10.84
C TYR A 33 -1.71 5.20 -11.92
N ASP A 34 -1.98 6.46 -12.25
CA ASP A 34 -1.27 7.28 -13.22
C ASP A 34 -1.46 8.74 -12.85
N LYS A 35 -0.83 9.63 -13.61
CA LYS A 35 -0.90 11.07 -13.37
C LYS A 35 -2.33 11.63 -13.45
N ALA A 36 -3.19 11.09 -14.33
CA ALA A 36 -4.56 11.58 -14.51
C ALA A 36 -5.50 11.14 -13.39
N SER A 37 -5.14 10.06 -12.69
CA SER A 37 -5.85 9.53 -11.53
C SER A 37 -5.05 9.75 -10.24
N ALA A 38 -4.18 10.76 -10.19
CA ALA A 38 -3.35 11.06 -9.04
C ALA A 38 -4.20 11.24 -7.77
N THR A 39 -3.68 10.79 -6.64
CA THR A 39 -4.25 11.13 -5.34
C THR A 39 -3.86 12.56 -5.01
N ILE A 40 -4.85 13.43 -4.84
CA ILE A 40 -4.65 14.82 -4.44
C ILE A 40 -4.61 14.84 -2.92
N ILE A 41 -3.53 15.36 -2.34
CA ILE A 41 -3.43 15.59 -0.90
C ILE A 41 -3.61 17.08 -0.66
N GLU A 42 -4.76 17.46 -0.09
CA GLU A 42 -5.15 18.86 0.09
C GLU A 42 -4.31 19.54 1.19
N HIS A 43 -4.21 18.91 2.36
CA HIS A 43 -3.41 19.37 3.50
C HIS A 43 -3.03 18.21 4.40
N SER A 44 -2.01 18.37 5.25
CA SER A 44 -1.66 17.36 6.24
C SER A 44 -0.82 17.94 7.36
N ASP A 45 -1.15 17.59 8.60
CA ASP A 45 -0.30 17.85 9.77
C ASP A 45 0.87 16.86 9.89
N LEU A 46 0.81 15.75 9.15
CA LEU A 46 1.86 14.74 9.06
C LEU A 46 2.83 15.06 7.91
N PRO A 47 4.10 14.61 8.00
CA PRO A 47 5.02 14.67 6.88
C PRO A 47 4.42 14.06 5.61
N MET A 48 4.55 14.76 4.48
CA MET A 48 3.93 14.35 3.21
C MET A 48 4.27 12.90 2.83
N THR A 49 5.53 12.49 3.04
CA THR A 49 6.00 11.12 2.76
C THR A 49 5.26 10.05 3.58
N GLN A 50 4.87 10.39 4.82
CA GLN A 50 4.10 9.49 5.69
C GLN A 50 2.66 9.36 5.22
N VAL A 51 2.04 10.45 4.78
CA VAL A 51 0.68 10.43 4.22
C VAL A 51 0.63 9.60 2.95
N GLU A 52 1.55 9.85 2.02
CA GLU A 52 1.65 9.10 0.77
C GLU A 52 1.85 7.60 1.00
N HIS A 53 2.77 7.23 1.91
CA HIS A 53 2.99 5.82 2.27
C HIS A 53 1.74 5.19 2.88
N THR A 54 1.03 5.93 3.73
CA THR A 54 -0.22 5.46 4.35
C THR A 54 -1.29 5.20 3.30
N ILE A 55 -1.52 6.14 2.39
CA ILE A 55 -2.52 6.01 1.32
C ILE A 55 -2.13 4.88 0.35
N ALA A 56 -0.85 4.77 -0.03
CA ALA A 56 -0.37 3.66 -0.85
C ALA A 56 -0.58 2.30 -0.17
N SER A 57 -0.39 2.24 1.15
CA SER A 57 -0.63 1.03 1.95
C SER A 57 -2.11 0.67 1.99
N MET A 58 -3.00 1.66 2.17
CA MET A 58 -4.46 1.48 2.13
C MET A 58 -4.92 0.96 0.77
N ARG A 59 -4.49 1.59 -0.33
CA ARG A 59 -4.77 1.10 -1.69
C ARG A 59 -4.30 -0.34 -1.88
N THR A 60 -3.07 -0.65 -1.48
CA THR A 60 -2.52 -2.00 -1.62
C THR A 60 -3.34 -3.01 -0.83
N HIS A 61 -3.78 -2.65 0.38
CA HIS A 61 -4.60 -3.52 1.21
C HIS A 61 -6.01 -3.74 0.63
N LEU A 62 -6.62 -2.70 0.05
CA LEU A 62 -7.87 -2.84 -0.69
C LEU A 62 -7.71 -3.84 -1.84
N GLU A 63 -6.73 -3.61 -2.73
CA GLU A 63 -6.49 -4.44 -3.93
C GLU A 63 -6.15 -5.90 -3.60
N MET A 64 -5.34 -6.12 -2.56
CA MET A 64 -4.75 -7.43 -2.28
C MET A 64 -5.48 -8.21 -1.17
N ASN A 65 -6.44 -7.59 -0.48
CA ASN A 65 -7.17 -8.24 0.60
C ASN A 65 -8.66 -7.92 0.54
N MET A 66 -9.06 -6.68 0.82
CA MET A 66 -10.46 -6.37 1.12
C MET A 66 -11.41 -6.58 -0.06
N THR A 67 -10.95 -6.38 -1.30
CA THR A 67 -11.77 -6.56 -2.51
C THR A 67 -11.70 -7.96 -3.09
N LEU A 68 -10.95 -8.88 -2.49
CA LEU A 68 -10.79 -10.25 -2.97
C LEU A 68 -11.65 -11.23 -2.15
N ASP A 69 -12.09 -12.28 -2.84
CA ASP A 69 -12.64 -13.48 -2.20
C ASP A 69 -11.60 -14.06 -1.23
N GLU A 70 -12.08 -14.66 -0.13
CA GLU A 70 -11.24 -15.13 0.99
C GLU A 70 -10.04 -15.98 0.56
N ASP A 71 -10.25 -16.94 -0.36
CA ASP A 71 -9.21 -17.83 -0.88
C ASP A 71 -8.14 -17.10 -1.72
N LEU A 72 -8.46 -15.88 -2.17
CA LEU A 72 -7.60 -15.07 -3.02
C LEU A 72 -6.85 -13.98 -2.24
N ARG A 73 -7.20 -13.73 -0.98
CA ARG A 73 -6.60 -12.68 -0.14
C ARG A 73 -5.13 -12.90 0.13
N TYR A 74 -4.45 -11.79 0.38
CA TYR A 74 -3.08 -11.73 0.83
C TYR A 74 -2.99 -11.07 2.21
N GLY A 75 -2.15 -11.63 3.07
CA GLY A 75 -1.78 -11.12 4.38
C GLY A 75 -0.29 -10.74 4.44
N GLY A 76 0.13 -10.14 5.55
CA GLY A 76 1.52 -9.71 5.72
C GLY A 76 2.00 -8.72 4.65
N ILE A 77 1.09 -7.87 4.16
CA ILE A 77 1.34 -6.90 3.10
C ILE A 77 2.27 -5.81 3.64
N ASN A 78 3.39 -5.57 2.97
CA ASN A 78 4.37 -4.54 3.33
C ASN A 78 4.78 -3.74 2.09
N LEU A 79 4.96 -2.43 2.28
CA LEU A 79 5.40 -1.49 1.25
C LEU A 79 6.74 -0.88 1.65
N ASN A 80 7.74 -1.00 0.76
CA ASN A 80 9.03 -0.33 0.90
C ASN A 80 9.25 0.62 -0.27
N GLU A 81 9.47 1.91 0.00
CA GLU A 81 9.78 2.88 -1.05
C GLU A 81 11.13 2.53 -1.69
N VAL A 82 11.16 2.37 -3.01
CA VAL A 82 12.39 2.06 -3.76
C VAL A 82 12.82 3.18 -4.69
N LYS A 83 11.90 4.08 -5.07
CA LYS A 83 12.20 5.24 -5.92
C LYS A 83 11.16 6.33 -5.72
N ARG A 84 11.59 7.58 -5.79
CA ARG A 84 10.73 8.77 -5.80
C ARG A 84 11.18 9.73 -6.89
N GLU A 85 10.21 10.28 -7.61
CA GLU A 85 10.44 11.25 -8.67
C GLU A 85 9.49 12.43 -8.46
N ALA A 86 10.06 13.64 -8.37
CA ALA A 86 9.27 14.87 -8.42
C ALA A 86 9.01 15.23 -9.88
N VAL A 87 7.74 15.38 -10.25
CA VAL A 87 7.32 15.76 -11.59
C VAL A 87 6.53 17.06 -11.47
N GLN A 88 6.90 18.06 -12.23
CA GLN A 88 6.18 19.33 -12.27
C GLN A 88 5.72 19.60 -13.70
N ASP A 89 4.47 20.00 -13.87
CA ASP A 89 4.01 20.65 -15.10
C ASP A 89 3.71 22.13 -14.85
N SER A 90 3.14 22.81 -15.84
CA SER A 90 2.88 24.26 -15.76
C SER A 90 1.99 24.68 -14.60
N ALA A 91 1.18 23.79 -14.04
CA ALA A 91 0.17 24.13 -13.03
C ALA A 91 0.28 23.28 -11.74
N HIS A 92 0.82 22.06 -11.82
CA HIS A 92 0.75 21.09 -10.71
C HIS A 92 2.11 20.46 -10.40
N LYS A 93 2.30 20.11 -9.14
CA LYS A 93 3.45 19.34 -8.64
C LYS A 93 3.00 17.95 -8.24
N TYR A 94 3.80 16.96 -8.60
CA TYR A 94 3.50 15.56 -8.34
C TYR A 94 4.70 14.84 -7.71
N HIS A 95 4.39 13.89 -6.85
CA HIS A 95 5.30 12.83 -6.48
C HIS A 95 4.86 11.53 -7.16
N LYS A 96 5.77 10.95 -7.95
CA LYS A 96 5.66 9.57 -8.42
C LYS A 96 6.53 8.70 -7.52
N VAL A 97 5.91 7.89 -6.68
CA VAL A 97 6.58 7.03 -5.71
C VAL A 97 6.44 5.58 -6.12
N THR A 98 7.55 4.87 -6.24
CA THR A 98 7.57 3.44 -6.57
C THR A 98 7.85 2.65 -5.31
N TYR A 99 6.98 1.69 -5.01
CA TYR A 99 7.10 0.78 -3.88
C TYR A 99 7.42 -0.63 -4.35
N GLU A 100 8.30 -1.31 -3.63
CA GLU A 100 8.29 -2.77 -3.58
C GLU A 100 7.24 -3.22 -2.58
N ILE A 101 6.28 -4.00 -3.07
CA ILE A 101 5.21 -4.59 -2.28
C ILE A 101 5.53 -6.06 -2.07
N THR A 102 5.52 -6.48 -0.81
CA THR A 102 5.62 -7.90 -0.44
C THR A 102 4.36 -8.36 0.24
N ALA A 103 3.92 -9.59 -0.02
CA ALA A 103 2.76 -10.19 0.62
C ALA A 103 2.79 -11.71 0.54
N ILE A 104 2.03 -12.40 1.39
CA ILE A 104 1.87 -13.87 1.36
C ILE A 104 0.36 -14.15 1.25
N LYS A 105 -0.06 -15.25 0.62
CA LYS A 105 -1.49 -15.64 0.64
C LYS A 105 -1.99 -15.69 2.09
N GLU A 106 -3.15 -15.11 2.37
CA GLU A 106 -3.61 -14.89 3.75
C GLU A 106 -3.66 -16.19 4.56
N LYS A 107 -4.17 -17.26 3.94
CA LYS A 107 -4.20 -18.60 4.55
C LYS A 107 -2.80 -19.12 4.92
N GLU A 108 -1.82 -18.96 4.03
CA GLU A 108 -0.43 -19.37 4.28
C GLU A 108 0.23 -18.47 5.32
N TYR A 109 -0.03 -17.15 5.26
CA TYR A 109 0.47 -16.19 6.23
C TYR A 109 -0.01 -16.52 7.64
N ASN A 110 -1.29 -16.81 7.81
CA ASN A 110 -1.86 -17.20 9.11
C ASN A 110 -1.23 -18.50 9.62
N ALA A 111 -1.04 -19.49 8.74
CA ALA A 111 -0.35 -20.72 9.10
C ALA A 111 1.08 -20.46 9.59
N PHE A 112 1.85 -19.57 8.94
CA PHE A 112 3.18 -19.17 9.42
C PHE A 112 3.12 -18.46 10.78
N VAL A 113 2.15 -17.58 10.99
CA VAL A 113 1.97 -16.87 12.25
C VAL A 113 1.68 -17.86 13.40
N ASP A 114 0.80 -18.81 13.18
CA ASP A 114 0.43 -19.83 14.17
C ASP A 114 1.61 -20.76 14.46
N GLU A 115 2.29 -21.24 13.41
CA GLU A 115 3.48 -22.08 13.53
C GLU A 115 4.59 -21.37 14.34
N TYR A 116 4.82 -20.08 14.08
CA TYR A 116 5.81 -19.30 14.82
C TYR A 116 5.41 -19.08 16.28
N LYS A 117 4.15 -18.72 16.56
CA LYS A 117 3.64 -18.55 17.93
C LYS A 117 3.76 -19.84 18.74
N GLU A 118 3.50 -20.99 18.12
CA GLU A 118 3.57 -22.28 18.78
C GLU A 118 4.99 -22.84 18.89
N GLY A 119 5.84 -22.60 17.89
CA GLY A 119 7.18 -23.18 17.79
C GLY A 119 8.28 -22.34 18.46
N TYR A 120 8.14 -21.02 18.49
CA TYR A 120 9.21 -20.14 18.94
C TYR A 120 9.67 -20.43 20.37
N GLY A 121 10.99 -20.58 20.56
CA GLY A 121 11.60 -20.93 21.85
C GLY A 121 11.60 -22.43 22.18
N LYS A 122 11.01 -23.29 21.35
CA LYS A 122 11.09 -24.76 21.50
C LYS A 122 12.31 -25.32 20.79
N SER A 123 12.93 -26.34 21.36
CA SER A 123 14.19 -26.95 20.86
C SER A 123 14.08 -27.61 19.48
N GLY A 124 12.87 -27.93 19.01
CA GLY A 124 12.63 -28.53 17.70
C GLY A 124 12.21 -27.55 16.60
N PHE A 125 12.14 -26.25 16.89
CA PHE A 125 11.72 -25.25 15.90
C PHE A 125 12.91 -24.71 15.12
N ASP A 126 13.06 -25.16 13.87
CA ASP A 126 14.11 -24.65 12.98
C ASP A 126 13.69 -23.29 12.38
N LEU A 127 14.23 -22.22 12.97
CA LEU A 127 14.02 -20.86 12.50
C LEU A 127 14.51 -20.65 11.06
N SER A 128 15.61 -21.30 10.67
CA SER A 128 16.19 -21.12 9.33
C SER A 128 15.28 -21.73 8.27
N GLU A 129 14.78 -22.94 8.53
CA GLU A 129 13.81 -23.60 7.64
C GLU A 129 12.50 -22.81 7.56
N TYR A 130 11.98 -22.36 8.71
CA TYR A 130 10.77 -21.53 8.78
C TYR A 130 10.90 -20.26 7.93
N PHE A 131 11.99 -19.50 8.09
CA PHE A 131 12.20 -18.28 7.31
C PHE A 131 12.44 -18.55 5.82
N ALA A 132 13.06 -19.68 5.47
CA ALA A 132 13.21 -20.11 4.08
C ALA A 132 11.85 -20.39 3.42
N ARG A 133 10.95 -21.12 4.09
CA ARG A 133 9.58 -21.35 3.60
C ARG A 133 8.78 -20.06 3.47
N ARG A 134 8.84 -19.20 4.51
CA ARG A 134 8.17 -17.90 4.48
C ARG A 134 8.66 -17.03 3.32
N LYS A 135 9.98 -17.00 3.07
CA LYS A 135 10.57 -16.26 1.94
C LYS A 135 10.11 -16.82 0.60
N ALA A 136 10.05 -18.14 0.45
CA ALA A 136 9.58 -18.78 -0.79
C ALA A 136 8.10 -18.48 -1.08
N ALA A 137 7.27 -18.35 -0.04
CA ALA A 137 5.85 -18.00 -0.16
C ALA A 137 5.59 -16.49 -0.38
N THR A 138 6.62 -15.65 -0.29
CA THR A 138 6.47 -14.20 -0.41
C THR A 138 6.36 -13.77 -1.87
N LEU A 139 5.22 -13.20 -2.23
CA LEU A 139 5.04 -12.45 -3.47
C LEU A 139 5.83 -11.15 -3.41
N HIS A 140 6.54 -10.81 -4.49
CA HIS A 140 7.16 -9.51 -4.71
C HIS A 140 6.56 -8.85 -5.94
N ARG A 141 6.14 -7.59 -5.84
CA ARG A 141 5.76 -6.75 -6.99
C ARG A 141 6.29 -5.33 -6.80
N LYS A 142 6.37 -4.58 -7.91
CA LYS A 142 6.71 -3.16 -7.89
C LYS A 142 5.60 -2.35 -8.51
N GLU A 143 5.20 -1.29 -7.84
CA GLU A 143 4.11 -0.43 -8.29
C GLU A 143 4.46 1.04 -8.09
N SER A 144 4.04 1.87 -9.04
CA SER A 144 4.15 3.32 -8.92
C SER A 144 2.81 3.94 -8.52
N TYR A 145 2.88 4.92 -7.64
CA TYR A 145 1.77 5.69 -7.11
C TYR A 145 2.02 7.16 -7.44
N TRP A 146 0.99 7.82 -7.97
CA TRP A 146 1.03 9.24 -8.31
C TRP A 146 0.25 10.03 -7.27
N PHE A 147 0.92 10.98 -6.66
CA PHE A 147 0.36 11.95 -5.74
C PHE A 147 0.49 13.33 -6.35
N GLU A 148 -0.59 14.11 -6.31
CA GLU A 148 -0.58 15.53 -6.59
C GLU A 148 -0.48 16.28 -5.27
N LEU A 149 0.41 17.26 -5.24
CA LEU A 149 0.62 18.11 -4.09
C LEU A 149 -0.09 19.42 -4.38
N GLU A 150 -1.19 19.70 -3.68
CA GLU A 150 -1.69 21.07 -3.67
C GLU A 150 -0.62 21.96 -3.05
N GLY A 151 -0.28 23.03 -3.76
CA GLY A 151 0.89 23.83 -3.43
C GLY A 151 0.80 24.36 -2.00
N ASP A 152 1.91 24.29 -1.27
CA ASP A 152 2.18 25.26 -0.21
C ASP A 152 1.91 26.65 -0.82
N ALA A 153 0.78 27.27 -0.47
CA ALA A 153 0.52 28.68 -0.73
C ALA A 153 1.39 29.56 0.19
N ALA A 154 2.66 29.17 0.37
CA ALA A 154 3.69 29.89 1.09
C ALA A 154 4.82 30.20 0.09
N ASN A 155 4.75 31.42 -0.45
CA ASN A 155 5.72 32.10 -1.31
C ASN A 155 5.51 31.94 -2.83
N ALA A 156 4.55 32.71 -3.35
CA ALA A 156 4.68 33.40 -4.64
C ALA A 156 4.64 34.91 -4.39
#